data_AF-A0A496TS99-F1
#
_entry.id   AF-A0A496TS99-F1
#
_cell.length_a   1.000
_cell.length_b   1.000
_cell.length_c   1.000
_cell.angle_alpha   90.00
_cell.angle_beta   90.00
_cell.angle_gamma   90.00
#
_symmetry.space_group_name_H-M   'P 1'
#
loop_
_entity.id
_entity.type
_entity.pdbx_description
1 polymer ?
#
loop_
_entity_poly.entity_id
_entity_poly.type
_entity_poly.pdbx_seq_one_letter_code
_entity_poly.pdbx_strand_id
1 'polypeptide(L)'
;MINFGNDFRKLTSTYMEKLFGLFLEKEKWPEFVICGVGTKADQDDIDIGIIDDGSERRVEFNKAVGKLRNEMLKRASNLHMYLSEHVGSQSYSASIKEYKELLDQEIHDFVIINEMLGAAPIFGSIRLYYEFKRKITSKYFFKKEKENKHHEGYIRGLLGEIRSLILRQMKTESINPKDDGIRMIKALISVLKTIYNIDENDNWKTIEKLRKEDPKNNYSYSILEKALGFLETFRYLYQLFDVQEEEIFLTEDLQRENL
;
A
#
# COMPACT_ATOMS: atom_id res chain seq x y z
N MET A 1 -10.47 15.46 3.21
CA MET A 1 -9.87 14.11 3.36
C MET A 1 -8.34 14.11 3.40
N ILE A 2 -7.62 14.80 2.49
CA ILE A 2 -6.14 14.75 2.39
C ILE A 2 -5.41 15.06 3.73
N ASN A 3 -5.90 16.02 4.51
CA ASN A 3 -5.24 16.39 5.78
C ASN A 3 -5.40 15.33 6.87
N PHE A 4 -6.55 14.67 6.96
CA PHE A 4 -6.85 13.69 8.01
C PHE A 4 -5.93 12.47 7.94
N GLY A 5 -5.69 11.91 6.75
CA GLY A 5 -4.77 10.79 6.57
C GLY A 5 -3.30 11.15 6.88
N ASN A 6 -2.90 12.39 6.58
CA ASN A 6 -1.56 12.88 6.92
C ASN A 6 -1.40 13.10 8.43
N ASP A 7 -2.42 13.66 9.10
CA ASP A 7 -2.42 13.88 10.55
C ASP A 7 -2.43 12.55 11.31
N PHE A 8 -3.24 11.59 10.88
CA PHE A 8 -3.25 10.22 11.42
C PHE A 8 -1.86 9.56 11.28
N ARG A 9 -1.26 9.59 10.09
CA ARG A 9 0.10 9.05 9.87
C ARG A 9 1.14 9.74 10.75
N LYS A 10 1.05 11.05 10.94
CA LYS A 10 1.99 11.79 11.79
C LYS A 10 1.85 11.40 13.26
N LEU A 11 0.62 11.25 13.75
CA LEU A 11 0.33 10.82 15.11
C LEU A 11 0.84 9.40 15.36
N THR A 12 0.48 8.45 14.48
CA THR A 12 0.90 7.05 14.61
C THR A 12 2.41 6.90 14.45
N SER A 13 3.03 7.61 13.51
CA SER A 13 4.49 7.67 13.36
C SER A 13 5.18 8.10 14.67
N THR A 14 4.73 9.22 15.24
CA THR A 14 5.29 9.76 16.49
C THR A 14 5.11 8.78 17.65
N TYR A 15 3.92 8.19 17.77
CA TYR A 15 3.64 7.21 18.81
C TYR A 15 4.51 5.96 18.69
N MET A 16 4.64 5.40 17.48
CA MET A 16 5.49 4.26 17.21
C MET A 16 6.96 4.55 17.50
N GLU A 17 7.49 5.71 17.08
CA GLU A 17 8.87 6.10 17.36
C GLU A 17 9.15 6.18 18.88
N LYS A 18 8.22 6.75 19.65
CA LYS A 18 8.34 6.86 21.11
C LYS A 18 8.30 5.50 21.78
N LEU A 19 7.34 4.64 21.42
CA LEU A 19 7.27 3.28 21.95
C LEU A 19 8.53 2.48 21.61
N PHE A 20 9.02 2.58 20.37
CA PHE A 20 10.20 1.87 19.95
C PHE A 20 11.44 2.26 20.76
N GLY A 21 11.60 3.55 21.08
CA GLY A 21 12.64 4.06 21.96
C GLY A 21 12.55 3.59 23.42
N LEU A 22 11.39 3.11 23.87
CA LEU A 22 11.23 2.48 25.19
C LEU A 22 11.65 1.00 25.18
N PHE A 23 11.57 0.34 24.03
CA PHE A 23 11.87 -1.09 23.91
C PHE A 23 13.30 -1.39 23.50
N LEU A 24 13.96 -0.45 22.83
CA LEU A 24 15.34 -0.57 22.37
C LEU A 24 16.04 0.80 22.43
N GLU A 25 17.19 0.84 23.10
CA GLU A 25 18.05 2.03 23.14
C GLU A 25 18.49 2.45 21.74
N LYS A 26 18.53 3.76 21.47
CA LYS A 26 18.77 4.29 20.11
C LYS A 26 20.11 3.84 19.52
N GLU A 27 21.12 3.64 20.35
CA GLU A 27 22.47 3.19 19.98
C GLU A 27 22.47 1.76 19.41
N LYS A 28 21.49 0.94 19.83
CA LYS A 28 21.30 -0.44 19.40
C LYS A 28 20.42 -0.56 18.16
N TRP A 29 19.83 0.54 17.68
CA TRP A 29 19.02 0.50 16.47
C TRP A 29 19.92 0.10 15.28
N PRO A 30 19.52 -0.88 14.44
CA PRO A 30 20.05 -0.98 13.09
C PRO A 30 19.62 0.24 12.28
N GLU A 31 20.17 0.43 11.09
CA GLU A 31 19.51 1.32 10.13
C GLU A 31 18.25 0.61 9.61
N PHE A 32 17.09 1.25 9.79
CA PHE A 32 15.80 0.72 9.34
C PHE A 32 14.88 1.84 8.87
N VAL A 33 13.84 1.48 8.12
CA VAL A 33 12.70 2.34 7.81
C VAL A 33 11.41 1.54 7.90
N ILE A 34 10.42 2.09 8.59
CA ILE A 34 9.05 1.58 8.57
C ILE A 34 8.29 2.36 7.51
N CYS A 35 7.73 1.62 6.56
CA CYS A 35 6.89 2.13 5.49
C CYS A 35 5.45 1.73 5.73
N GLY A 36 4.51 2.62 5.44
CA GLY A 36 3.10 2.27 5.29
C GLY A 36 2.87 1.73 3.88
N VAL A 37 2.17 0.61 3.79
CA VAL A 37 1.65 0.05 2.55
C VAL A 37 0.12 0.12 2.56
N GLY A 38 -0.54 -0.15 1.44
CA GLY A 38 -2.00 0.07 1.35
C GLY A 38 -2.46 1.54 1.39
N THR A 39 -3.76 1.73 1.60
CA THR A 39 -4.42 3.05 1.50
C THR A 39 -4.26 3.86 2.79
N LYS A 40 -3.90 5.14 2.66
CA LYS A 40 -3.86 6.11 3.78
C LYS A 40 -5.17 6.26 4.57
N ALA A 41 -6.30 5.94 3.94
CA ALA A 41 -7.64 6.19 4.46
C ALA A 41 -8.23 4.96 5.17
N ASP A 42 -7.62 3.78 5.02
CA ASP A 42 -8.03 2.57 5.72
C ASP A 42 -7.46 2.66 7.15
N GLN A 43 -8.32 2.72 8.16
CA GLN A 43 -7.93 3.02 9.56
C GLN A 43 -8.06 1.83 10.52
N ASP A 44 -8.60 0.71 10.04
CA ASP A 44 -8.85 -0.48 10.88
C ASP A 44 -7.53 -1.14 11.28
N ASP A 45 -6.62 -1.33 10.32
CA ASP A 45 -5.26 -1.81 10.52
C ASP A 45 -4.26 -0.87 9.81
N ILE A 46 -3.03 -0.79 10.33
CA ILE A 46 -1.94 -0.10 9.65
C ILE A 46 -1.05 -1.15 8.99
N ASP A 47 -1.22 -1.29 7.67
CA ASP A 47 -0.33 -2.13 6.89
C ASP A 47 1.06 -1.49 6.80
N ILE A 48 2.08 -2.24 7.24
CA ILE A 48 3.46 -1.78 7.25
C ILE A 48 4.41 -2.79 6.60
N GLY A 49 5.47 -2.24 6.00
CA GLY A 49 6.67 -2.97 5.62
C GLY A 49 7.87 -2.38 6.33
N ILE A 50 8.75 -3.24 6.86
CA ILE A 50 9.95 -2.79 7.57
C ILE A 50 11.18 -3.23 6.79
N ILE A 51 11.93 -2.25 6.30
CA ILE A 51 13.18 -2.46 5.60
C ILE A 51 14.33 -2.18 6.55
N ASP A 52 15.24 -3.13 6.72
CA ASP A 52 16.43 -2.99 7.57
C ASP A 52 17.75 -3.21 6.80
N ASP A 53 18.86 -2.91 7.46
CA ASP A 53 20.21 -3.01 6.90
C ASP A 53 20.78 -4.44 6.79
N GLY A 54 20.09 -5.45 7.32
CA GLY A 54 20.53 -6.84 7.34
C GLY A 54 21.64 -7.12 8.37
N SER A 55 21.89 -6.20 9.30
CA SER A 55 22.92 -6.36 10.32
C SER A 55 22.53 -7.38 11.39
N GLU A 56 23.51 -7.83 12.17
CA GLU A 56 23.29 -8.76 13.30
C GLU A 56 22.38 -8.17 14.39
N ARG A 57 22.23 -6.84 14.43
CA ARG A 57 21.32 -6.13 15.34
C ARG A 57 19.85 -6.43 15.05
N ARG A 58 19.53 -7.00 13.89
CA ARG A 58 18.18 -7.38 13.46
C ARG A 58 17.46 -8.25 14.49
N VAL A 59 18.16 -9.13 15.20
CA VAL A 59 17.52 -10.04 16.17
C VAL A 59 16.89 -9.26 17.34
N GLU A 60 17.63 -8.30 17.91
CA GLU A 60 17.10 -7.44 18.98
C GLU A 60 16.05 -6.46 18.45
N PHE A 61 16.27 -5.95 17.24
CA PHE A 61 15.33 -5.10 16.53
C PHE A 61 13.97 -5.79 16.33
N ASN A 62 13.92 -7.02 15.82
CA ASN A 62 12.69 -7.78 15.61
C ASN A 62 11.95 -8.08 16.93
N LYS A 63 12.68 -8.29 18.04
CA LYS A 63 12.06 -8.41 19.37
C LYS A 63 11.40 -7.11 19.81
N ALA A 64 12.06 -5.97 19.57
CA ALA A 64 11.49 -4.65 19.86
C ALA A 64 10.27 -4.34 18.96
N VAL A 65 10.31 -4.73 17.68
CA VAL A 65 9.16 -4.61 16.77
C VAL A 65 7.99 -5.48 17.24
N GLY A 66 8.26 -6.70 17.72
CA GLY A 66 7.21 -7.54 18.33
C GLY A 66 6.54 -6.87 19.54
N LYS A 67 7.32 -6.20 20.40
CA LYS A 67 6.77 -5.41 21.52
C LYS A 67 5.96 -4.20 21.02
N LEU A 68 6.46 -3.50 20.00
CA LEU A 68 5.76 -2.40 19.36
C LEU A 68 4.40 -2.85 18.82
N ARG A 69 4.36 -3.92 18.02
CA ARG A 69 3.13 -4.52 17.50
C ARG A 69 2.14 -4.84 18.62
N ASN A 70 2.61 -5.47 19.71
CA ASN A 70 1.77 -5.82 20.84
C ASN A 70 1.18 -4.61 21.56
N GLU A 71 1.94 -3.53 21.75
CA GLU A 71 1.40 -2.32 22.37
C GLU A 71 0.46 -1.55 21.44
N MET A 72 0.77 -1.51 20.14
CA MET A 72 -0.10 -0.93 19.12
C MET A 72 -1.46 -1.65 19.08
N LEU A 73 -1.47 -2.99 19.09
CA LEU A 73 -2.69 -3.80 19.18
C LEU A 73 -3.52 -3.51 20.45
N LYS A 74 -2.86 -3.28 21.59
CA LYS A 74 -3.56 -3.05 22.87
C LYS A 74 -4.08 -1.63 23.05
N ARG A 75 -3.39 -0.63 22.47
CA ARG A 75 -3.54 0.78 22.84
C ARG A 75 -3.86 1.72 21.68
N ALA A 76 -3.72 1.26 20.44
CA ALA A 76 -3.92 2.07 19.23
C ALA A 76 -4.53 1.18 18.12
N SER A 77 -3.96 1.22 16.91
CA SER A 77 -4.35 0.37 15.78
C SER A 77 -3.39 -0.80 15.64
N ASN A 78 -3.90 -1.94 15.19
CA ASN A 78 -3.09 -3.12 14.92
C ASN A 78 -2.13 -2.87 13.75
N LEU A 79 -0.93 -3.47 13.82
CA LEU A 79 0.09 -3.37 12.79
C LEU A 79 0.12 -4.67 11.99
N HIS A 80 -0.20 -4.58 10.71
CA HIS A 80 -0.15 -5.69 9.78
C HIS A 80 1.18 -5.67 9.03
N MET A 81 1.97 -6.73 9.18
CA MET A 81 3.36 -6.79 8.71
C MET A 81 3.42 -7.24 7.25
N TYR A 82 2.56 -6.65 6.42
CA TYR A 82 2.20 -7.16 5.10
C TYR A 82 3.41 -7.43 4.21
N LEU A 83 4.35 -6.51 4.06
CA LEU A 83 5.53 -6.78 3.23
C LEU A 83 6.55 -7.71 3.90
N SER A 84 6.76 -7.55 5.20
CA SER A 84 7.81 -8.29 5.91
C SER A 84 7.46 -9.78 6.07
N GLU A 85 6.17 -10.12 6.22
CA GLU A 85 5.69 -11.50 6.34
C GLU A 85 5.87 -12.30 5.04
N HIS A 86 5.78 -11.65 3.89
CA HIS A 86 5.93 -12.30 2.59
C HIS A 86 7.38 -12.36 2.09
N VAL A 87 8.27 -11.49 2.60
CA VAL A 87 9.65 -11.35 2.10
C VAL A 87 10.71 -11.80 3.11
N GLY A 88 10.52 -11.50 4.38
CA GLY A 88 11.57 -11.62 5.39
C GLY A 88 11.82 -13.06 5.84
N SER A 89 13.09 -13.42 6.01
CA SER A 89 13.48 -14.67 6.68
C SER A 89 13.21 -14.64 8.19
N GLN A 90 13.02 -13.45 8.75
CA GLN A 90 12.69 -13.21 10.16
C GLN A 90 11.46 -12.33 10.28
N SER A 91 10.54 -12.72 11.17
CA SER A 91 9.09 -12.45 11.11
C SER A 91 8.60 -11.00 10.89
N TYR A 92 9.41 -9.97 11.15
CA TYR A 92 8.94 -8.58 11.17
C TYR A 92 9.68 -7.61 10.24
N SER A 93 10.85 -7.97 9.70
CA SER A 93 11.64 -7.08 8.83
C SER A 93 12.40 -7.85 7.76
N ALA A 94 12.70 -7.15 6.66
CA ALA A 94 13.44 -7.70 5.53
C ALA A 94 14.48 -6.71 5.01
N SER A 95 15.65 -7.22 4.62
CA SER A 95 16.70 -6.43 3.98
C SER A 95 16.41 -6.25 2.50
N ILE A 96 17.03 -5.22 1.91
CA ILE A 96 17.06 -5.05 0.44
C ILE A 96 17.60 -6.31 -0.26
N LYS A 97 18.49 -7.08 0.39
CA LYS A 97 19.02 -8.33 -0.17
C LYS A 97 17.92 -9.39 -0.26
N GLU A 98 17.13 -9.59 0.79
CA GLU A 98 15.99 -10.53 0.81
C GLU A 98 14.93 -10.14 -0.23
N TYR A 99 14.60 -8.84 -0.36
CA TYR A 99 13.71 -8.38 -1.43
C TYR A 99 14.24 -8.72 -2.82
N LYS A 100 15.56 -8.64 -3.05
CA LYS A 100 16.14 -9.05 -4.34
C LYS A 100 16.02 -10.55 -4.55
N GLU A 101 16.41 -11.33 -3.55
CA GLU A 101 16.38 -12.79 -3.60
C GLU A 101 14.96 -13.31 -3.91
N LEU A 102 13.94 -12.74 -3.25
CA LEU A 102 12.53 -13.05 -3.53
C LEU A 102 12.16 -12.72 -4.99
N LEU A 103 12.43 -11.50 -5.44
CA LEU A 103 11.99 -11.03 -6.77
C LEU A 103 12.79 -11.63 -7.94
N ASP A 104 13.97 -12.17 -7.66
CA ASP A 104 14.77 -12.91 -8.63
C ASP A 104 14.28 -14.36 -8.79
N GLN A 105 13.64 -14.93 -7.75
CA GLN A 105 13.02 -16.26 -7.78
C GLN A 105 11.58 -16.23 -8.30
N GLU A 106 10.80 -15.23 -7.90
CA GLU A 106 9.36 -15.15 -8.17
C GLU A 106 8.99 -13.85 -8.88
N ILE A 107 9.20 -13.81 -10.19
CA ILE A 107 8.86 -12.64 -11.05
C ILE A 107 7.34 -12.31 -11.03
N HIS A 108 6.49 -13.15 -10.44
CA HIS A 108 5.06 -13.20 -10.69
C HIS A 108 4.17 -12.60 -9.60
N ASP A 109 4.69 -12.25 -8.41
CA ASP A 109 3.85 -11.65 -7.37
C ASP A 109 3.68 -10.14 -7.58
N PHE A 110 2.84 -9.78 -8.54
CA PHE A 110 2.51 -8.40 -8.87
C PHE A 110 1.76 -7.69 -7.74
N VAL A 111 1.14 -8.42 -6.80
CA VAL A 111 0.48 -7.85 -5.63
C VAL A 111 1.54 -7.30 -4.67
N ILE A 112 2.54 -8.11 -4.31
CA ILE A 112 3.67 -7.65 -3.49
C ILE A 112 4.41 -6.50 -4.19
N ILE A 113 4.62 -6.60 -5.52
CA ILE A 113 5.25 -5.52 -6.30
C ILE A 113 4.45 -4.23 -6.23
N ASN A 114 3.12 -4.31 -6.34
CA ASN A 114 2.24 -3.16 -6.22
C ASN A 114 2.34 -2.50 -4.84
N GLU A 115 2.38 -3.30 -3.76
CA GLU A 115 2.55 -2.78 -2.40
C GLU A 115 3.92 -2.12 -2.19
N MET A 116 4.99 -2.71 -2.73
CA MET A 116 6.32 -2.08 -2.72
C MET A 116 6.35 -0.75 -3.49
N LEU A 117 5.59 -0.63 -4.58
CA LEU A 117 5.46 0.60 -5.37
C LEU A 117 4.60 1.67 -4.69
N GLY A 118 3.71 1.27 -3.78
CA GLY A 118 2.90 2.16 -2.95
C GLY A 118 3.55 2.53 -1.61
N ALA A 119 4.57 1.79 -1.18
CA ALA A 119 5.25 1.97 0.11
C ALA A 119 5.72 3.42 0.32
N ALA A 120 5.28 4.03 1.42
CA ALA A 120 5.67 5.38 1.82
C ALA A 120 6.29 5.39 3.23
N PRO A 121 7.40 6.10 3.47
CA PRO A 121 8.05 6.10 4.77
C PRO A 121 7.14 6.72 5.84
N ILE A 122 7.06 6.06 6.99
CA ILE A 122 6.39 6.55 8.20
C ILE A 122 7.43 7.15 9.15
N PHE A 123 8.48 6.38 9.49
CA PHE A 123 9.65 6.86 10.24
C PHE A 123 10.88 5.96 10.03
N GLY A 124 12.06 6.48 10.37
CA GLY A 124 13.35 5.81 10.19
C GLY A 124 14.21 6.45 9.09
N SER A 125 15.13 5.67 8.52
CA SER A 125 16.13 6.14 7.56
C SER A 125 15.53 6.39 6.18
N ILE A 126 15.40 7.67 5.82
CA ILE A 126 15.02 8.08 4.47
C ILE A 126 16.06 7.66 3.42
N ARG A 127 17.34 7.56 3.82
CA ARG A 127 18.42 7.08 2.96
C ARG A 127 18.17 5.63 2.54
N LEU A 128 17.86 4.77 3.50
CA LEU A 128 17.57 3.36 3.26
C LEU A 128 16.32 3.19 2.37
N TYR A 129 15.29 4.02 2.59
CA TYR A 129 14.10 4.04 1.72
C TYR A 129 14.42 4.38 0.26
N TYR A 130 15.23 5.41 0.00
CA TYR A 130 15.63 5.75 -1.36
C TYR A 130 16.54 4.69 -1.98
N GLU A 131 17.38 4.04 -1.16
CA GLU A 131 18.17 2.91 -1.62
C GLU A 131 17.29 1.71 -2.01
N PHE A 132 16.27 1.40 -1.21
CA PHE A 132 15.26 0.40 -1.51
C PHE A 132 14.57 0.71 -2.84
N LYS A 133 14.05 1.94 -3.01
CA LYS A 133 13.42 2.34 -4.27
C LYS A 133 14.33 2.18 -5.47
N ARG A 134 15.56 2.65 -5.36
CA ARG A 134 16.55 2.56 -6.45
C ARG A 134 16.86 1.11 -6.80
N LYS A 135 17.06 0.24 -5.81
CA LYS A 135 17.50 -1.15 -6.01
C LYS A 135 16.35 -2.13 -6.30
N ILE A 136 15.14 -1.85 -5.83
CA ILE A 136 14.00 -2.76 -5.87
C ILE A 136 12.92 -2.26 -6.84
N THR A 137 12.36 -1.08 -6.60
CA THR A 137 11.14 -0.66 -7.31
C THR A 137 11.41 0.00 -8.66
N SER A 138 12.57 0.65 -8.84
CA SER A 138 12.93 1.37 -10.07
C SER A 138 12.96 0.51 -11.35
N LYS A 139 13.03 -0.82 -11.21
CA LYS A 139 13.00 -1.75 -12.36
C LYS A 139 11.60 -1.92 -12.93
N TYR A 140 10.56 -1.56 -12.20
CA TYR A 140 9.17 -1.65 -12.67
C TYR A 140 8.67 -0.39 -13.36
N PHE A 141 9.50 0.64 -13.50
CA PHE A 141 9.16 1.85 -14.22
C PHE A 141 9.62 1.80 -15.68
N PHE A 142 8.92 2.51 -16.56
CA PHE A 142 9.21 2.54 -17.98
C PHE A 142 10.62 3.12 -18.28
N LYS A 143 11.38 2.43 -19.15
CA LYS A 143 12.71 2.85 -19.60
C LYS A 143 12.76 2.83 -21.13
N LYS A 144 12.84 4.02 -21.74
CA LYS A 144 12.75 4.21 -23.19
C LYS A 144 13.79 3.43 -23.99
N GLU A 145 14.99 3.26 -23.44
CA GLU A 145 16.15 2.69 -24.16
C GLU A 145 16.43 1.22 -23.84
N LYS A 146 15.54 0.55 -23.11
CA LYS A 146 15.79 -0.82 -22.65
C LYS A 146 14.53 -1.66 -22.68
N GLU A 147 14.63 -2.85 -23.27
CA GLU A 147 13.65 -3.91 -23.02
C GLU A 147 13.59 -4.20 -21.51
N ASN A 148 12.47 -3.83 -20.91
CA ASN A 148 12.27 -3.93 -19.48
C ASN A 148 11.23 -5.00 -19.17
N LYS A 149 11.68 -6.27 -19.17
CA LYS A 149 10.83 -7.44 -18.86
C LYS A 149 10.10 -7.33 -17.53
N HIS A 150 10.68 -6.65 -16.53
CA HIS A 150 10.05 -6.49 -15.21
C HIS A 150 8.87 -5.53 -15.26
N HIS A 151 9.02 -4.40 -15.97
CA HIS A 151 7.92 -3.47 -16.21
C HIS A 151 6.81 -4.11 -17.03
N GLU A 152 7.15 -4.84 -18.11
CA GLU A 152 6.16 -5.53 -18.92
C GLU A 152 5.41 -6.62 -18.14
N GLY A 153 6.14 -7.47 -17.40
CA GLY A 153 5.55 -8.51 -16.57
C GLY A 153 4.62 -7.94 -15.50
N TYR A 154 5.03 -6.85 -14.84
CA TYR A 154 4.21 -6.15 -13.86
C TYR A 154 2.91 -5.60 -14.47
N ILE A 155 2.99 -4.92 -15.62
CA ILE A 155 1.80 -4.40 -16.32
C ILE A 155 0.87 -5.55 -16.71
N ARG A 156 1.42 -6.64 -17.28
CA ARG A 156 0.61 -7.80 -17.68
C ARG A 156 -0.10 -8.44 -16.49
N GLY A 157 0.57 -8.52 -15.34
CA GLY A 157 -0.01 -9.03 -14.08
C GLY A 157 -1.21 -8.19 -13.64
N LEU A 158 -1.02 -6.88 -13.46
CA LEU A 158 -2.10 -5.99 -13.01
C LEU A 158 -3.24 -5.86 -14.03
N LEU A 159 -2.94 -5.81 -15.33
CA LEU A 159 -4.00 -5.81 -16.35
C LEU A 159 -4.76 -7.14 -16.38
N GLY A 160 -4.09 -8.26 -16.09
CA GLY A 160 -4.73 -9.57 -15.91
C GLY A 160 -5.70 -9.58 -14.74
N GLU A 161 -5.29 -9.01 -13.60
CA GLU A 161 -6.14 -8.84 -12.42
C GLU A 161 -7.36 -7.96 -12.72
N ILE A 162 -7.16 -6.79 -13.32
CA ILE A 162 -8.26 -5.89 -13.71
C ILE A 162 -9.24 -6.61 -14.62
N ARG A 163 -8.75 -7.36 -15.63
CA ARG A 163 -9.62 -8.16 -16.51
C ARG A 163 -10.38 -9.23 -15.74
N SER A 164 -9.74 -9.92 -14.81
CA SER A 164 -10.41 -10.92 -13.96
C SER A 164 -11.54 -10.30 -13.14
N LEU A 165 -11.34 -9.10 -12.59
CA LEU A 165 -12.35 -8.39 -11.82
C LEU A 165 -13.52 -7.92 -12.71
N ILE A 166 -13.24 -7.42 -13.91
CA ILE A 166 -14.29 -7.01 -14.88
C ILE A 166 -15.12 -8.20 -15.35
N LEU A 167 -14.50 -9.37 -15.55
CA LEU A 167 -15.18 -10.57 -16.01
C LEU A 167 -15.94 -11.30 -14.91
N ARG A 168 -15.69 -10.96 -13.63
CA ARG A 168 -16.44 -11.49 -12.49
C ARG A 168 -17.88 -11.00 -12.60
N GLN A 169 -18.84 -11.91 -12.55
CA GLN A 169 -20.25 -11.51 -12.42
C GLN A 169 -20.43 -10.83 -11.07
N MET A 170 -20.98 -9.61 -11.09
CA MET A 170 -21.36 -8.93 -9.85
C MET A 170 -22.45 -9.74 -9.15
N LYS A 171 -22.33 -9.86 -7.82
CA LYS A 171 -23.37 -10.47 -7.02
C LYS A 171 -24.64 -9.62 -7.16
N THR A 172 -25.79 -10.27 -7.32
CA THR A 172 -27.08 -9.56 -7.47
C THR A 172 -27.64 -9.10 -6.12
N GLU A 173 -27.18 -9.72 -5.04
CA GLU A 173 -27.70 -9.53 -3.69
C GLU A 173 -26.75 -8.74 -2.80
N SER A 174 -25.56 -8.38 -3.28
CA SER A 174 -24.61 -7.61 -2.50
C SER A 174 -23.63 -6.82 -3.35
N ILE A 175 -23.05 -5.79 -2.75
CA ILE A 175 -22.02 -4.94 -3.34
C ILE A 175 -20.82 -4.95 -2.40
N ASN A 176 -19.63 -5.13 -2.95
CA ASN A 176 -18.37 -4.93 -2.24
C ASN A 176 -17.61 -3.78 -2.92
N PRO A 177 -17.70 -2.53 -2.42
CA PRO A 177 -17.08 -1.36 -3.05
C PRO A 177 -15.57 -1.51 -3.29
N LYS A 178 -14.89 -2.30 -2.45
CA LYS A 178 -13.45 -2.55 -2.56
C LYS A 178 -13.15 -3.40 -3.78
N ASP A 179 -13.75 -4.57 -3.90
CA ASP A 179 -13.49 -5.50 -5.02
C ASP A 179 -14.19 -5.08 -6.31
N ASP A 180 -15.41 -4.53 -6.21
CA ASP A 180 -16.24 -4.18 -7.37
C ASP A 180 -15.84 -2.83 -8.01
N GLY A 181 -14.92 -2.08 -7.40
CA GLY A 181 -14.51 -0.78 -7.93
C GLY A 181 -13.11 -0.32 -7.51
N ILE A 182 -12.89 -0.10 -6.21
CA ILE A 182 -11.68 0.58 -5.71
C ILE A 182 -10.41 -0.16 -6.15
N ARG A 183 -10.39 -1.50 -6.05
CA ARG A 183 -9.24 -2.33 -6.41
C ARG A 183 -8.86 -2.18 -7.88
N MET A 184 -9.84 -2.20 -8.78
CA MET A 184 -9.61 -2.00 -10.22
C MET A 184 -9.05 -0.60 -10.52
N ILE A 185 -9.62 0.43 -9.88
CA ILE A 185 -9.17 1.82 -10.06
C ILE A 185 -7.73 1.98 -9.58
N LYS A 186 -7.40 1.48 -8.38
CA LYS A 186 -6.05 1.56 -7.80
C LYS A 186 -5.03 0.79 -8.64
N ALA A 187 -5.37 -0.42 -9.11
CA ALA A 187 -4.52 -1.19 -10.02
C ALA A 187 -4.24 -0.41 -11.32
N LEU A 188 -5.26 0.24 -11.90
CA LEU A 188 -5.09 1.05 -13.10
C LEU A 188 -4.18 2.26 -12.85
N ILE A 189 -4.34 2.96 -11.73
CA ILE A 189 -3.47 4.09 -11.35
C ILE A 189 -2.02 3.61 -11.21
N SER A 190 -1.80 2.44 -10.58
CA SER A 190 -0.49 1.81 -10.44
C SER A 190 0.17 1.46 -11.78
N VAL A 191 -0.60 0.93 -12.74
CA VAL A 191 -0.11 0.71 -14.11
C VAL A 191 0.28 2.04 -14.75
N LEU A 192 -0.60 3.03 -14.71
CA LEU A 192 -0.37 4.32 -15.37
C LEU A 192 0.85 5.06 -14.78
N LYS A 193 1.03 5.07 -13.45
CA LYS A 193 2.20 5.74 -12.85
C LYS A 193 3.52 5.10 -13.28
N THR A 194 3.56 3.79 -13.50
CA THR A 194 4.79 3.12 -13.96
C THR A 194 5.10 3.40 -15.42
N ILE A 195 4.07 3.50 -16.26
CA ILE A 195 4.20 3.90 -17.67
C ILE A 195 4.71 5.34 -17.79
N TYR A 196 4.13 6.26 -17.02
CA TYR A 196 4.45 7.69 -17.09
C TYR A 196 5.60 8.13 -16.16
N ASN A 197 6.32 7.20 -15.54
CA ASN A 197 7.43 7.51 -14.62
C ASN A 197 7.03 8.44 -13.45
N ILE A 198 5.80 8.28 -12.95
CA ILE A 198 5.28 9.06 -11.83
C ILE A 198 5.61 8.35 -10.51
N ASP A 199 6.62 8.86 -9.84
CA ASP A 199 7.07 8.37 -8.54
C ASP A 199 6.32 9.07 -7.40
N GLU A 200 5.05 8.70 -7.24
CA GLU A 200 4.14 9.22 -6.21
C GLU A 200 3.38 8.07 -5.55
N ASN A 201 3.27 8.09 -4.23
CA ASN A 201 2.63 7.00 -3.47
C ASN A 201 1.16 7.29 -3.15
N ASP A 202 0.70 8.50 -3.46
CA ASP A 202 -0.64 8.96 -3.22
C ASP A 202 -1.45 8.94 -4.52
N ASN A 203 -2.55 8.20 -4.56
CA ASN A 203 -3.36 8.01 -5.77
C ASN A 203 -3.90 9.34 -6.32
N TRP A 204 -4.31 10.25 -5.45
CA TRP A 204 -4.86 11.55 -5.83
C TRP A 204 -3.80 12.43 -6.50
N LYS A 205 -2.62 12.53 -5.87
CA LYS A 205 -1.48 13.24 -6.47
C LYS A 205 -0.99 12.56 -7.74
N THR A 206 -1.09 11.24 -7.82
CA THR A 206 -0.73 10.48 -9.03
C THR A 206 -1.65 10.85 -10.18
N ILE A 207 -2.97 10.91 -9.96
CA ILE A 207 -3.93 11.37 -10.96
C ILE A 207 -3.64 12.82 -11.39
N GLU A 208 -3.35 13.71 -10.45
CA GLU A 208 -2.98 15.10 -10.77
C GLU A 208 -1.76 15.18 -11.69
N LYS A 209 -0.73 14.37 -11.42
CA LYS A 209 0.47 14.27 -12.27
C LYS A 209 0.16 13.63 -13.63
N LEU A 210 -0.67 12.59 -13.67
CA LEU A 210 -1.11 11.96 -14.92
C LEU A 210 -1.80 12.95 -15.85
N ARG A 211 -2.63 13.87 -15.33
CA ARG A 211 -3.25 14.94 -16.13
C ARG A 211 -2.25 15.88 -16.79
N LYS A 212 -1.08 16.07 -16.19
CA LYS A 212 0.00 16.91 -16.72
C LYS A 212 0.82 16.16 -17.76
N GLU A 213 1.14 14.88 -17.51
CA GLU A 213 1.94 14.04 -18.40
C GLU A 213 1.15 13.52 -19.62
N ASP A 214 -0.16 13.30 -19.48
CA ASP A 214 -1.05 12.84 -20.55
C ASP A 214 -2.34 13.66 -20.63
N PRO A 215 -2.27 14.91 -21.14
CA PRO A 215 -3.43 15.80 -21.22
C PRO A 215 -4.56 15.26 -22.12
N LYS A 216 -4.24 14.37 -23.06
CA LYS A 216 -5.21 13.81 -24.01
C LYS A 216 -6.27 12.96 -23.32
N ASN A 217 -5.90 12.33 -22.20
CA ASN A 217 -6.78 11.48 -21.40
C ASN A 217 -7.35 12.19 -20.16
N ASN A 218 -7.27 13.52 -20.09
CA ASN A 218 -7.71 14.29 -18.92
C ASN A 218 -9.18 14.04 -18.52
N TYR A 219 -10.05 13.82 -19.50
CA TYR A 219 -11.45 13.45 -19.25
C TYR A 219 -11.56 12.11 -18.50
N SER A 220 -10.83 11.08 -18.97
CA SER A 220 -10.76 9.77 -18.32
C SER A 220 -10.21 9.86 -16.89
N TYR A 221 -9.17 10.66 -16.68
CA TYR A 221 -8.64 10.93 -15.34
C TYR A 221 -9.61 11.70 -14.44
N SER A 222 -10.50 12.51 -15.02
CA SER A 222 -11.58 13.18 -14.28
C SER A 222 -12.67 12.22 -13.84
N ILE A 223 -13.00 11.24 -14.68
CA ILE A 223 -13.90 10.14 -14.29
C ILE A 223 -13.27 9.29 -13.20
N LEU A 224 -12.00 8.91 -13.36
CA LEU A 224 -11.28 8.06 -12.42
C LEU A 224 -11.20 8.69 -11.03
N GLU A 225 -10.87 9.98 -10.96
CA GLU A 225 -10.82 10.75 -9.70
C GLU A 225 -12.18 10.78 -9.01
N LYS A 226 -13.26 11.07 -9.76
CA LYS A 226 -14.62 11.12 -9.22
C LYS A 226 -15.08 9.75 -8.72
N ALA A 227 -14.84 8.69 -9.49
CA ALA A 227 -15.20 7.33 -9.12
C ALA A 227 -14.44 6.86 -7.86
N LEU A 228 -13.12 7.11 -7.81
CA LEU A 228 -12.32 6.81 -6.62
C LEU A 228 -12.86 7.56 -5.40
N GLY A 229 -13.11 8.86 -5.53
CA GLY A 229 -13.63 9.68 -4.44
C GLY A 229 -14.97 9.24 -3.94
N PHE A 230 -15.90 8.95 -4.85
CA PHE A 230 -17.21 8.43 -4.51
C PHE A 230 -17.08 7.11 -3.74
N LEU A 231 -16.37 6.12 -4.29
CA LEU A 231 -16.27 4.80 -3.67
C LEU A 231 -15.52 4.81 -2.34
N GLU A 232 -14.43 5.56 -2.21
CA GLU A 232 -13.70 5.69 -0.94
C GLU A 232 -14.55 6.40 0.12
N THR A 233 -15.30 7.45 -0.26
CA THR A 233 -16.20 8.16 0.66
C THR A 233 -17.38 7.29 1.06
N PHE A 234 -18.01 6.64 0.09
CA PHE A 234 -19.16 5.76 0.31
C PHE A 234 -18.80 4.59 1.21
N ARG A 235 -17.71 3.87 0.92
CA ARG A 235 -17.20 2.79 1.77
C ARG A 235 -16.92 3.28 3.19
N TYR A 236 -16.22 4.40 3.32
CA TYR A 236 -15.88 4.96 4.63
C TYR A 236 -17.13 5.34 5.45
N LEU A 237 -18.11 6.00 4.84
CA LEU A 237 -19.35 6.35 5.51
C LEU A 237 -20.15 5.09 5.88
N TYR A 238 -20.24 4.12 4.99
CA TYR A 238 -20.95 2.87 5.26
C TYR A 238 -20.36 2.13 6.46
N GLN A 239 -19.03 1.98 6.51
CA GLN A 239 -18.32 1.36 7.64
C GLN A 239 -18.53 2.10 8.98
N LEU A 240 -18.77 3.42 8.94
CA LEU A 240 -19.07 4.19 10.15
C LEU A 240 -20.50 3.99 10.66
N PHE A 241 -21.47 3.72 9.78
CA PHE A 241 -22.89 3.74 10.11
C PHE A 241 -23.52 2.36 10.30
N ASP A 242 -23.11 1.35 9.51
CA ASP A 242 -23.83 0.07 9.44
C ASP A 242 -23.07 -1.05 10.16
N VAL A 243 -21.98 -1.59 9.59
CA VAL A 243 -21.20 -2.71 10.17
C VAL A 243 -19.73 -2.65 9.70
N GLN A 244 -18.81 -3.26 10.46
CA GLN A 244 -17.40 -3.49 10.08
C GLN A 244 -17.20 -4.40 8.84
N GLU A 245 -18.24 -5.00 8.28
CA GLU A 245 -18.13 -5.89 7.13
C GLU A 245 -17.97 -5.12 5.82
N GLU A 246 -17.16 -5.65 4.88
CA GLU A 246 -16.91 -5.00 3.58
C GLU A 246 -18.01 -5.26 2.53
N GLU A 247 -18.94 -6.19 2.83
CA GLU A 247 -20.03 -6.59 1.94
C GLU A 247 -21.35 -5.93 2.35
N ILE A 248 -21.97 -5.23 1.40
CA ILE A 248 -23.25 -4.52 1.58
C ILE A 248 -24.33 -5.42 1.01
N PHE A 249 -25.18 -5.98 1.85
CA PHE A 249 -26.30 -6.80 1.41
C PHE A 249 -27.45 -5.92 0.90
N LEU A 250 -28.08 -6.33 -0.20
CA LEU A 250 -29.19 -5.64 -0.84
C LEU A 250 -30.53 -6.33 -0.56
N THR A 251 -30.58 -7.27 0.37
CA THR A 251 -31.75 -8.13 0.64
C THR A 251 -32.61 -7.61 1.79
N GLU A 252 -32.14 -6.61 2.54
CA GLU A 252 -32.92 -5.97 3.60
C GLU A 252 -33.66 -4.74 3.04
N ASP A 253 -34.99 -4.68 3.23
CA ASP A 253 -35.85 -3.61 2.69
C ASP A 253 -35.40 -2.21 3.15
N LEU A 254 -34.82 -2.10 4.34
CA LEU A 254 -34.28 -0.85 4.91
C LEU A 254 -33.00 -0.36 4.21
N GLN A 255 -32.19 -1.24 3.63
CA GLN A 255 -30.94 -0.86 2.96
C GLN A 255 -31.19 -0.46 1.50
N ARG A 256 -32.19 -1.03 0.84
CA ARG A 256 -32.56 -0.65 -0.55
C ARG A 256 -33.13 0.76 -0.67
N GLU A 257 -33.87 1.24 0.32
CA GLU A 257 -34.49 2.57 0.27
C GLU A 257 -33.49 3.71 0.51
N ASN A 258 -32.29 3.41 1.02
CA ASN A 258 -31.27 4.39 1.42
C ASN A 258 -30.00 4.41 0.53
N LEU A 259 -29.94 3.56 -0.51
CA LEU A 259 -28.88 3.50 -1.52
C LEU A 259 -29.31 4.15 -2.85
#